data_AF-A0A1H6CEX3-F1
#
_entry.id   AF-A0A1H6CEX3-F1
#
_cell.length_a   1.000
_cell.length_b   1.000
_cell.length_c   1.000
_cell.angle_alpha   90.00
_cell.angle_beta   90.00
_cell.angle_gamma   90.00
#
_symmetry.space_group_name_H-M   'P 1'
#
loop_
_entity.id
_entity.type
_entity.pdbx_description
1 polymer ?
#
loop_
_entity_poly.entity_id
_entity_poly.type
_entity_poly.pdbx_seq_one_letter_code
_entity_poly.pdbx_strand_id
1 'polypeptide(L)'
;MTLQPAYNCLLGCFYNELTIRHGLRFPLEKWLLQADYFQVIHCVVHGYSKLSGPHPGDLIQQFQQEFPAVRTVVPEFRDVRQSVNFAREFTRKHGFISAAHNLKHAPFETTTYDSDSWNYLLLTGFTGKGECRVYSPYNNEYAPVSEEQLEFMLDTAFNYRQAGKFTPFMYWECEDTQSIQGALDRLDEMELYRSAVQNYPLEFNLHEGRIYTDSLKVMRQHIPPEQIRMQINEIHAFHRILLRSRQDLSVFLGGTGIEAGKDMDVLVNKWTKFNQLVALAILRNSTEEYGRLYPQFEELIREEERILKRLPDKFAAASPQSNSGKSGGDNDVYHRS
;
A
#
# COMPACT_ATOMS: atom_id res chain seq x y z
N MET A 1 -5.08 -14.87 -15.68
CA MET A 1 -4.99 -13.51 -15.11
C MET A 1 -4.57 -13.66 -13.66
N THR A 2 -3.43 -13.11 -13.26
CA THR A 2 -2.92 -13.20 -11.89
C THR A 2 -2.96 -11.82 -11.27
N LEU A 3 -3.95 -11.57 -10.42
CA LEU A 3 -4.05 -10.32 -9.68
C LEU A 3 -2.89 -10.21 -8.68
N GLN A 4 -2.39 -8.99 -8.51
CA GLN A 4 -1.24 -8.69 -7.66
C GLN A 4 -1.69 -8.05 -6.34
N PRO A 5 -1.07 -8.41 -5.21
CA PRO A 5 -1.33 -7.74 -3.96
C PRO A 5 -0.60 -6.39 -3.85
N ALA A 6 -0.94 -5.63 -2.83
CA ALA A 6 -0.20 -4.45 -2.39
C ALA A 6 -0.40 -4.24 -0.88
N TYR A 7 0.50 -3.49 -0.24
CA TYR A 7 0.37 -3.12 1.18
C TYR A 7 -0.91 -2.32 1.53
N ASN A 8 -1.63 -1.79 0.52
CA ASN A 8 -2.91 -1.13 0.67
C ASN A 8 -3.89 -1.59 -0.42
N CYS A 9 -5.15 -1.85 -0.04
CA CYS A 9 -6.14 -2.39 -0.95
C CYS A 9 -6.47 -1.47 -2.14
N LEU A 10 -6.51 -0.15 -1.95
CA LEU A 10 -6.77 0.82 -3.02
C LEU A 10 -5.61 0.87 -4.02
N LEU A 11 -4.37 0.89 -3.53
CA LEU A 11 -3.19 0.87 -4.40
C LEU A 11 -3.14 -0.43 -5.20
N GLY A 12 -3.48 -1.56 -4.57
CA GLY A 12 -3.61 -2.84 -5.24
C GLY A 12 -4.68 -2.81 -6.34
N CYS A 13 -5.86 -2.24 -6.07
CA CYS A 13 -6.90 -2.05 -7.08
C CYS A 13 -6.41 -1.21 -8.26
N PHE A 14 -5.79 -0.05 -8.00
CA PHE A 14 -5.25 0.83 -9.03
C PHE A 14 -4.18 0.13 -9.88
N TYR A 15 -3.22 -0.53 -9.24
CA TYR A 15 -2.13 -1.22 -9.92
C TYR A 15 -2.64 -2.38 -10.78
N ASN A 16 -3.61 -3.17 -10.30
CA ASN A 16 -4.23 -4.21 -11.13
C ASN A 16 -4.99 -3.62 -12.32
N GLU A 17 -5.70 -2.50 -12.15
CA GLU A 17 -6.36 -1.81 -13.27
C GLU A 17 -5.36 -1.38 -14.34
N LEU A 18 -4.25 -0.75 -13.95
CA LEU A 18 -3.19 -0.33 -14.87
C LEU A 18 -2.53 -1.52 -15.58
N THR A 19 -2.16 -2.57 -14.85
CA THR A 19 -1.34 -3.66 -15.40
C THR A 19 -2.15 -4.72 -16.13
N ILE A 20 -3.33 -5.06 -15.63
CA ILE A 20 -4.14 -6.14 -16.17
C ILE A 20 -5.14 -5.63 -17.20
N ARG A 21 -5.85 -4.53 -16.91
CA ARG A 21 -6.87 -4.01 -17.84
C ARG A 21 -6.26 -3.16 -18.95
N HIS A 22 -5.26 -2.34 -18.62
CA HIS A 22 -4.60 -1.45 -19.58
C HIS A 22 -3.26 -1.97 -20.09
N GLY A 23 -2.79 -3.11 -19.57
CA GLY A 23 -1.63 -3.82 -20.11
C GLY A 23 -0.28 -3.16 -19.83
N LEU A 24 -0.21 -2.20 -18.90
CA LEU A 24 1.05 -1.60 -18.46
C LEU A 24 1.91 -2.66 -17.73
N ARG A 25 3.23 -2.58 -17.90
CA ARG A 25 4.20 -3.55 -17.39
C ARG A 25 5.29 -2.84 -16.62
N PHE A 26 5.15 -2.82 -15.31
CA PHE A 26 6.12 -2.22 -14.40
C PHE A 26 5.92 -2.86 -13.01
N PRO A 27 6.96 -3.05 -12.19
CA PRO A 27 6.77 -3.44 -10.80
C PRO A 27 6.08 -2.31 -10.03
N LEU A 28 5.30 -2.66 -9.00
CA LEU A 28 4.53 -1.70 -8.20
C LEU A 28 5.43 -0.57 -7.66
N GLU A 29 6.65 -0.91 -7.27
CA GLU A 29 7.64 -0.01 -6.67
C GLU A 29 8.11 1.08 -7.63
N LYS A 30 8.05 0.89 -8.95
CA LYS A 30 8.35 1.97 -9.91
C LYS A 30 7.42 3.17 -9.76
N TRP A 31 6.18 2.93 -9.33
CA TRP A 31 5.24 3.99 -9.01
C TRP A 31 5.45 4.47 -7.56
N LEU A 32 5.55 3.54 -6.62
CA LEU A 32 5.47 3.87 -5.20
C LEU A 32 6.76 4.44 -4.60
N LEU A 33 7.95 4.16 -5.15
CA LEU A 33 9.24 4.67 -4.65
C LEU A 33 9.46 6.15 -5.00
N GLN A 34 8.57 6.99 -4.48
CA GLN A 34 8.70 8.43 -4.47
C GLN A 34 9.43 8.91 -3.20
N ALA A 35 9.77 10.19 -3.13
CA ALA A 35 10.49 10.77 -1.99
C ALA A 35 9.74 10.62 -0.65
N ASP A 36 8.42 10.44 -0.67
CA ASP A 36 7.57 10.29 0.49
C ASP A 36 7.28 8.82 0.88
N TYR A 37 7.83 7.82 0.16
CA TYR A 37 7.52 6.40 0.39
C TYR A 37 7.75 5.94 1.83
N PHE A 38 8.82 6.43 2.47
CA PHE A 38 9.18 6.07 3.85
C PHE A 38 8.54 6.98 4.90
N GLN A 39 7.68 7.93 4.52
CA GLN A 39 7.00 8.78 5.49
C GLN A 39 6.12 7.96 6.44
N VAL A 40 6.17 8.35 7.71
CA VAL A 40 5.26 7.90 8.77
C VAL A 40 4.46 9.12 9.18
N ILE A 41 3.14 9.04 9.00
CA ILE A 41 2.20 10.14 9.22
C ILE A 41 1.34 9.80 10.43
N HIS A 42 1.23 10.74 11.37
CA HIS A 42 0.20 10.73 12.39
C HIS A 42 -1.13 11.15 11.79
N CYS A 43 -2.16 10.33 12.01
CA CYS A 43 -3.50 10.66 11.59
C CYS A 43 -4.51 10.39 12.71
N VAL A 44 -5.61 11.14 12.67
CA VAL A 44 -6.74 10.98 13.58
C VAL A 44 -7.92 10.45 12.79
N VAL A 45 -8.28 9.20 13.03
CA VAL A 45 -9.42 8.54 12.37
C VAL A 45 -10.45 8.20 13.43
N HIS A 46 -11.67 8.68 13.24
CA HIS A 46 -12.78 8.58 14.20
C HIS A 46 -12.41 9.13 15.60
N GLY A 47 -11.58 10.17 15.66
CA GLY A 47 -11.14 10.79 16.92
C GLY A 47 -9.97 10.08 17.62
N TYR A 48 -9.43 9.00 17.04
CA TYR A 48 -8.37 8.21 17.65
C TYR A 48 -7.05 8.31 16.86
N SER A 49 -5.94 8.43 17.59
CA SER A 49 -4.59 8.61 17.03
C SER A 49 -4.03 7.31 16.48
N LYS A 50 -3.48 7.37 15.26
CA LYS A 50 -2.92 6.26 14.51
C LYS A 50 -1.64 6.70 13.78
N LEU A 51 -0.79 5.76 13.39
CA LEU A 51 0.31 5.99 12.45
C LEU A 51 0.05 5.25 11.14
N SER A 52 0.26 5.92 10.01
CA SER A 52 0.15 5.32 8.68
C SER A 52 1.27 5.80 7.76
N GLY A 53 1.26 5.32 6.51
CA GLY A 53 2.03 5.93 5.43
C GLY A 53 1.23 7.05 4.73
N PRO A 54 1.75 7.57 3.60
CA PRO A 54 1.01 8.47 2.72
C PRO A 54 -0.39 7.94 2.38
N HIS A 55 -1.37 8.84 2.28
CA HIS A 55 -2.73 8.45 1.94
C HIS A 55 -2.75 7.88 0.50
N PRO A 56 -3.35 6.70 0.25
CA PRO A 56 -3.25 6.05 -1.06
C PRO A 56 -3.90 6.85 -2.19
N GLY A 57 -4.90 7.69 -1.86
CA GLY A 57 -5.48 8.63 -2.83
C GLY A 57 -4.50 9.70 -3.31
N ASP A 58 -3.58 10.15 -2.45
CA ASP A 58 -2.58 11.17 -2.80
C ASP A 58 -1.54 10.57 -3.74
N LEU A 59 -1.11 9.33 -3.49
CA LEU A 59 -0.20 8.58 -4.36
C LEU A 59 -0.80 8.33 -5.76
N ILE A 60 -2.11 8.01 -5.82
CA ILE A 60 -2.82 7.88 -7.11
C ILE A 60 -2.91 9.23 -7.81
N GLN A 61 -3.21 10.30 -7.07
CA GLN A 61 -3.28 11.64 -7.64
C GLN A 61 -1.93 12.11 -8.19
N GLN A 62 -0.82 11.84 -7.48
CA GLN A 62 0.54 12.12 -7.97
C GLN A 62 0.80 11.41 -9.30
N PHE A 63 0.46 10.12 -9.42
CA PHE A 63 0.58 9.38 -10.68
C PHE A 63 -0.27 9.99 -11.80
N GLN A 64 -1.48 10.45 -11.50
CA GLN A 64 -2.36 11.11 -12.46
C GLN A 64 -1.88 12.50 -12.86
N GLN A 65 -1.14 13.19 -11.99
CA GLN A 65 -0.49 14.46 -12.33
C GLN A 65 0.69 14.24 -13.29
N GLU A 66 1.47 13.18 -13.08
CA GLU A 66 2.54 12.77 -14.00
C GLU A 66 1.99 12.25 -15.33
N PHE A 67 0.89 11.50 -15.29
CA PHE A 67 0.19 10.93 -16.43
C PHE A 67 -1.28 11.37 -16.51
N PRO A 68 -1.58 12.60 -16.98
CA PRO A 68 -2.94 13.14 -17.07
C PRO A 68 -3.90 12.35 -17.97
N ALA A 69 -3.37 11.42 -18.78
CA ALA A 69 -4.15 10.49 -19.59
C ALA A 69 -4.83 9.38 -18.74
N VAL A 70 -4.49 9.27 -17.45
CA VAL A 70 -5.12 8.36 -16.49
C VAL A 70 -6.18 9.10 -15.69
N ARG A 71 -7.42 8.63 -15.71
CA ARG A 71 -8.55 9.29 -15.03
C ARG A 71 -9.30 8.33 -14.12
N THR A 72 -9.60 8.77 -12.91
CA THR A 72 -10.49 8.05 -11.99
C THR A 72 -11.93 8.23 -12.44
N VAL A 73 -12.65 7.12 -12.57
CA VAL A 73 -14.08 7.09 -12.87
C VAL A 73 -14.82 6.45 -11.71
N VAL A 74 -15.87 7.13 -11.26
CA VAL A 74 -16.73 6.73 -10.16
C VAL A 74 -18.17 6.74 -10.68
N PRO A 75 -18.68 5.61 -11.19
CA PRO A 75 -20.03 5.56 -11.75
C PRO A 75 -21.09 5.69 -10.65
N GLU A 76 -22.19 6.34 -11.01
CA GLU A 76 -23.34 6.59 -10.13
C GLU A 76 -24.48 5.62 -10.46
N PHE A 77 -25.14 5.11 -9.43
CA PHE A 77 -26.29 4.22 -9.57
C PHE A 77 -27.46 4.70 -8.74
N ARG A 78 -28.66 4.27 -9.13
CA ARG A 78 -29.91 4.53 -8.44
C ARG A 78 -30.02 3.72 -7.16
N ASP A 79 -29.61 2.44 -7.22
CA ASP A 79 -29.77 1.48 -6.13
C ASP A 79 -28.71 0.36 -6.21
N VAL A 80 -28.64 -0.43 -5.13
CA VAL A 80 -27.71 -1.55 -4.99
C VAL A 80 -27.87 -2.57 -6.11
N ARG A 81 -29.09 -2.93 -6.48
CA ARG A 81 -29.37 -3.93 -7.53
C ARG A 81 -28.85 -3.49 -8.90
N GLN A 82 -29.04 -2.22 -9.25
CA GLN A 82 -28.50 -1.67 -10.49
C GLN A 82 -26.96 -1.77 -10.51
N SER A 83 -26.31 -1.47 -9.38
CA SER A 83 -24.86 -1.58 -9.27
C SER A 83 -24.36 -3.03 -9.42
N VAL A 84 -25.05 -4.01 -8.83
CA VAL A 84 -24.69 -5.43 -8.94
C VAL A 84 -24.82 -5.91 -10.39
N ASN A 85 -25.89 -5.52 -11.09
CA ASN A 85 -26.06 -5.82 -12.51
C ASN A 85 -24.95 -5.21 -13.37
N PHE A 86 -24.59 -3.94 -13.11
CA PHE A 86 -23.48 -3.28 -13.78
C PHE A 86 -22.16 -4.02 -13.53
N ALA A 87 -21.84 -4.39 -12.28
CA ALA A 87 -20.64 -5.14 -11.96
C ALA A 87 -20.61 -6.49 -12.69
N ARG A 88 -21.74 -7.20 -12.77
CA ARG A 88 -21.85 -8.46 -13.52
C ARG A 88 -21.50 -8.30 -14.99
N GLU A 89 -22.04 -7.28 -15.64
CA GLU A 89 -21.74 -6.99 -17.04
C GLU A 89 -20.30 -6.51 -17.24
N PHE A 90 -19.82 -5.63 -16.37
CA PHE A 90 -18.49 -5.04 -16.43
C PHE A 90 -17.42 -6.11 -16.26
N THR A 91 -17.50 -6.94 -15.21
CA THR A 91 -16.54 -8.01 -14.94
C THR A 91 -16.50 -9.05 -16.06
N ARG A 92 -17.64 -9.36 -16.71
CA ARG A 92 -17.66 -10.23 -17.90
C ARG A 92 -16.86 -9.66 -19.07
N LYS A 93 -16.88 -8.34 -19.25
CA LYS A 93 -16.20 -7.65 -20.37
C LYS A 93 -14.75 -7.31 -20.07
N HIS A 94 -14.46 -6.92 -18.84
CA HIS A 94 -13.19 -6.32 -18.43
C HIS A 94 -12.39 -7.17 -17.43
N GLY A 95 -12.93 -8.29 -16.96
CA GLY A 95 -12.30 -9.21 -16.03
C GLY A 95 -12.61 -8.91 -14.56
N PHE A 96 -12.54 -7.64 -14.14
CA PHE A 96 -12.83 -7.25 -12.76
C PHE A 96 -13.29 -5.79 -12.63
N ILE A 97 -13.79 -5.41 -11.45
CA ILE A 97 -14.08 -4.02 -11.07
C ILE A 97 -13.76 -3.80 -9.58
N SER A 98 -13.19 -2.64 -9.25
CA SER A 98 -12.94 -2.29 -7.84
C SER A 98 -14.22 -1.82 -7.17
N ALA A 99 -14.50 -2.36 -5.99
CA ALA A 99 -15.68 -2.05 -5.20
C ALA A 99 -15.28 -1.61 -3.79
N ALA A 100 -15.79 -0.45 -3.38
CA ALA A 100 -15.77 -0.02 -1.99
C ALA A 100 -16.78 -0.84 -1.20
N HIS A 101 -16.35 -1.38 -0.06
CA HIS A 101 -17.16 -2.33 0.70
C HIS A 101 -17.10 -2.10 2.20
N ASN A 102 -18.10 -2.64 2.91
CA ASN A 102 -18.07 -2.73 4.36
C ASN A 102 -17.14 -3.84 4.83
N LEU A 103 -16.25 -3.56 5.79
CA LEU A 103 -15.45 -4.60 6.45
C LEU A 103 -16.31 -5.58 7.26
N LYS A 104 -17.41 -5.12 7.86
CA LYS A 104 -18.31 -5.97 8.65
C LYS A 104 -18.88 -7.15 7.86
N HIS A 105 -19.11 -6.96 6.56
CA HIS A 105 -19.69 -7.95 5.66
C HIS A 105 -18.66 -8.59 4.73
N ALA A 106 -17.39 -8.18 4.83
CA ALA A 106 -16.31 -8.71 4.00
C ALA A 106 -15.95 -10.15 4.42
N PRO A 107 -15.59 -11.04 3.48
CA PRO A 107 -15.30 -12.43 3.79
C PRO A 107 -13.90 -12.67 4.40
N PHE A 108 -13.02 -11.67 4.40
CA PHE A 108 -11.61 -11.83 4.78
C PHE A 108 -11.25 -11.30 6.17
N GLU A 109 -11.82 -10.16 6.55
CA GLU A 109 -11.60 -9.53 7.86
C GLU A 109 -12.91 -8.92 8.32
N THR A 110 -13.64 -9.64 9.18
CA THR A 110 -14.90 -9.14 9.72
C THR A 110 -14.61 -8.25 10.93
N THR A 111 -14.88 -6.95 10.79
CA THR A 111 -14.99 -6.04 11.92
C THR A 111 -16.39 -6.15 12.53
N THR A 112 -16.53 -5.82 13.82
CA THR A 112 -17.84 -5.82 14.48
C THR A 112 -18.66 -4.54 14.21
N TYR A 113 -18.10 -3.60 13.45
CA TYR A 113 -18.66 -2.27 13.23
C TYR A 113 -18.52 -1.87 11.75
N ASP A 114 -19.41 -1.00 11.31
CA ASP A 114 -19.37 -0.40 9.97
C ASP A 114 -18.21 0.58 9.91
N SER A 115 -17.24 0.29 9.04
CA SER A 115 -16.09 1.15 8.81
C SER A 115 -16.36 2.00 7.58
N ASP A 116 -16.48 3.32 7.76
CA ASP A 116 -16.56 4.30 6.67
C ASP A 116 -15.17 4.63 6.06
N SER A 117 -14.22 3.70 6.18
CA SER A 117 -12.88 3.83 5.62
C SER A 117 -12.83 3.37 4.17
N TRP A 118 -11.81 3.83 3.41
CA TRP A 118 -11.57 3.46 2.02
C TRP A 118 -11.08 2.00 1.89
N ASN A 119 -11.99 1.04 2.10
CA ASN A 119 -11.72 -0.39 1.91
C ASN A 119 -12.23 -0.83 0.55
N TYR A 120 -11.34 -1.41 -0.26
CA TYR A 120 -11.62 -1.84 -1.61
C TYR A 120 -11.30 -3.32 -1.82
N LEU A 121 -12.14 -3.98 -2.60
CA LEU A 121 -11.91 -5.33 -3.13
C LEU A 121 -12.05 -5.29 -4.65
N LEU A 122 -11.55 -6.32 -5.33
CA LEU A 122 -11.83 -6.55 -6.73
C LEU A 122 -12.96 -7.59 -6.85
N LEU A 123 -14.06 -7.24 -7.50
CA LEU A 123 -15.06 -8.22 -7.94
C LEU A 123 -14.54 -8.83 -9.24
N THR A 124 -14.31 -10.15 -9.28
CA THR A 124 -13.52 -10.82 -10.34
C THR A 124 -14.34 -11.75 -11.23
N GLY A 125 -15.62 -11.93 -10.93
CA GLY A 125 -16.53 -12.69 -11.77
C GLY A 125 -17.77 -13.15 -11.01
N PHE A 126 -18.82 -13.44 -11.76
CA PHE A 126 -20.09 -13.94 -11.23
C PHE A 126 -20.34 -15.34 -11.78
N THR A 127 -20.72 -16.27 -10.92
CA THR A 127 -21.14 -17.61 -11.31
C THR A 127 -22.60 -17.58 -11.79
N GLY A 128 -23.00 -18.54 -12.62
CA GLY A 128 -24.39 -18.68 -13.06
C GLY A 128 -25.38 -19.01 -11.93
N LYS A 129 -24.89 -19.24 -10.70
CA LYS A 129 -25.70 -19.52 -9.49
C LYS A 129 -25.85 -18.29 -8.58
N GLY A 130 -25.40 -17.11 -9.01
CA GLY A 130 -25.51 -15.86 -8.24
C GLY A 130 -24.40 -15.64 -7.21
N GLU A 131 -23.30 -16.40 -7.26
CA GLU A 131 -22.13 -16.11 -6.41
C GLU A 131 -21.19 -15.16 -7.13
N CYS A 132 -20.61 -14.21 -6.41
CA CYS A 132 -19.52 -13.37 -6.90
C CYS A 132 -18.20 -13.85 -6.30
N ARG A 133 -17.15 -13.94 -7.11
CA ARG A 133 -15.79 -14.16 -6.62
C ARG A 133 -15.13 -12.82 -6.37
N VAL A 134 -14.69 -12.57 -5.15
CA VAL A 134 -13.98 -11.35 -4.77
C VAL A 134 -12.51 -11.66 -4.49
N TYR A 135 -11.65 -10.68 -4.72
CA TYR A 135 -10.23 -10.72 -4.40
C TYR A 135 -9.88 -9.54 -3.49
N SER A 136 -9.12 -9.82 -2.43
CA SER A 136 -8.53 -8.80 -1.57
C SER A 136 -7.09 -8.54 -1.98
N PRO A 137 -6.78 -7.36 -2.59
CA PRO A 137 -5.39 -7.02 -2.90
C PRO A 137 -4.53 -6.85 -1.65
N TYR A 138 -5.14 -6.54 -0.50
CA TYR A 138 -4.43 -6.46 0.76
C TYR A 138 -4.11 -7.85 1.33
N ASN A 139 -5.08 -8.76 1.38
CA ASN A 139 -4.84 -10.10 1.96
C ASN A 139 -4.21 -11.08 0.97
N ASN A 140 -4.21 -10.74 -0.32
CA ASN A 140 -3.84 -11.63 -1.42
C ASN A 140 -4.67 -12.92 -1.47
N GLU A 141 -5.97 -12.79 -1.23
CA GLU A 141 -6.88 -13.93 -1.07
C GLU A 141 -8.13 -13.76 -1.94
N TYR A 142 -8.68 -14.90 -2.35
CA TYR A 142 -9.98 -14.96 -3.03
C TYR A 142 -11.02 -15.59 -2.13
N ALA A 143 -12.25 -15.09 -2.20
CA ALA A 143 -13.39 -15.68 -1.54
C ALA A 143 -14.63 -15.62 -2.44
N PRO A 144 -15.52 -16.63 -2.37
CA PRO A 144 -16.87 -16.50 -2.90
C PRO A 144 -17.74 -15.69 -1.93
N VAL A 145 -18.65 -14.89 -2.47
CA VAL A 145 -19.72 -14.21 -1.73
C VAL A 145 -21.05 -14.47 -2.44
N SER A 146 -22.13 -14.65 -1.68
CA SER A 146 -23.47 -14.72 -2.27
C SER A 146 -23.90 -13.34 -2.79
N GLU A 147 -24.89 -13.30 -3.70
CA GLU A 147 -25.48 -12.03 -4.16
C GLU A 147 -26.02 -11.21 -2.99
N GLU A 148 -26.71 -11.84 -2.04
CA GLU A 148 -27.21 -11.18 -0.83
C GLU A 148 -26.07 -10.59 0.01
N GLN A 149 -24.98 -11.34 0.24
CA GLN A 149 -23.83 -10.81 0.95
C GLN A 149 -23.17 -9.65 0.20
N LEU A 150 -23.09 -9.73 -1.13
CA LEU A 150 -22.56 -8.64 -1.96
C LEU A 150 -23.42 -7.38 -1.82
N GLU A 151 -24.75 -7.49 -1.83
CA GLU A 151 -25.63 -6.35 -1.60
C GLU A 151 -25.32 -5.66 -0.26
N PHE A 152 -25.19 -6.44 0.84
CA PHE A 152 -24.81 -5.90 2.15
C PHE A 152 -23.39 -5.32 2.20
N MET A 153 -22.46 -5.89 1.43
CA MET A 153 -21.10 -5.34 1.33
C MET A 153 -21.10 -3.97 0.66
N LEU A 154 -21.96 -3.75 -0.34
CA LEU A 154 -22.02 -2.50 -1.11
C LEU A 154 -22.92 -1.44 -0.47
N ASP A 155 -23.97 -1.82 0.26
CA ASP A 155 -24.92 -0.89 0.87
C ASP A 155 -24.36 -0.27 2.17
N THR A 156 -23.52 0.75 2.02
CA THR A 156 -22.80 1.39 3.13
C THR A 156 -22.91 2.90 3.07
N ALA A 157 -22.89 3.59 4.22
CA ALA A 157 -22.91 5.05 4.29
C ALA A 157 -21.76 5.67 3.46
N PHE A 158 -20.57 5.07 3.51
CA PHE A 158 -19.45 5.44 2.65
C PHE A 158 -19.82 5.51 1.16
N ASN A 159 -20.61 4.56 0.64
CA ASN A 159 -20.99 4.53 -0.77
C ASN A 159 -22.06 5.57 -1.14
N TYR A 160 -22.62 6.31 -0.19
CA TYR A 160 -23.53 7.44 -0.42
C TYR A 160 -22.86 8.82 -0.25
N ARG A 161 -21.55 8.86 0.02
CA ARG A 161 -20.82 10.10 0.39
C ARG A 161 -20.75 11.16 -0.71
N GLN A 162 -20.90 10.78 -1.98
CA GLN A 162 -20.78 11.71 -3.10
C GLN A 162 -22.14 12.36 -3.42
N ALA A 163 -22.42 13.51 -2.80
CA ALA A 163 -23.63 14.30 -3.05
C ALA A 163 -24.95 13.51 -2.93
N GLY A 164 -25.00 12.52 -2.04
CA GLY A 164 -26.17 11.66 -1.82
C GLY A 164 -26.41 10.61 -2.90
N LYS A 165 -25.44 10.37 -3.79
CA LYS A 165 -25.52 9.36 -4.85
C LYS A 165 -24.81 8.08 -4.44
N PHE A 166 -25.31 6.94 -4.93
CA PHE A 166 -24.73 5.63 -4.65
C PHE A 166 -23.60 5.31 -5.63
N THR A 167 -22.37 5.28 -5.14
CA THR A 167 -21.14 5.14 -5.93
C THR A 167 -20.21 4.05 -5.36
N PRO A 168 -20.59 2.76 -5.44
CA PRO A 168 -19.84 1.67 -4.85
C PRO A 168 -18.59 1.28 -5.64
N PHE A 169 -18.45 1.69 -6.90
CA PHE A 169 -17.34 1.29 -7.75
C PHE A 169 -16.39 2.44 -8.05
N MET A 170 -15.12 2.07 -8.27
CA MET A 170 -14.08 2.96 -8.77
C MET A 170 -13.26 2.19 -9.79
N TYR A 171 -12.97 2.81 -10.93
CA TYR A 171 -12.04 2.27 -11.90
C TYR A 171 -11.26 3.40 -12.57
N TRP A 172 -10.24 3.06 -13.35
CA TRP A 172 -9.39 4.06 -13.98
C TRP A 172 -9.35 3.87 -15.48
N GLU A 173 -9.59 4.92 -16.25
CA GLU A 173 -9.41 4.90 -17.71
C GLU A 173 -8.00 5.37 -18.06
N CYS A 174 -7.45 4.83 -19.15
CA CYS A 174 -6.10 5.12 -19.62
C CYS A 174 -6.14 5.29 -21.15
N GLU A 175 -6.01 6.53 -21.62
CA GLU A 175 -6.14 6.86 -23.06
C GLU A 175 -4.81 6.71 -23.82
N ASP A 176 -3.65 6.76 -23.15
CA ASP A 176 -2.32 6.74 -23.77
C ASP A 176 -1.36 5.76 -23.07
N THR A 177 -1.64 4.46 -23.21
CA THR A 177 -0.83 3.40 -22.58
C THR A 177 0.58 3.33 -23.14
N GLN A 178 0.81 3.69 -24.40
CA GLN A 178 2.13 3.60 -25.04
C GLN A 178 3.10 4.65 -24.48
N SER A 179 2.68 5.91 -24.37
CA SER A 179 3.53 6.95 -23.80
C SER A 179 3.83 6.70 -22.32
N ILE A 180 2.82 6.25 -21.56
CA ILE A 180 3.00 5.90 -20.15
C ILE A 180 3.99 4.75 -20.00
N GLN A 181 3.82 3.66 -20.77
CA GLN A 181 4.76 2.55 -20.76
C GLN A 181 6.19 3.01 -21.10
N GLY A 182 6.35 3.80 -22.16
CA GLY A 182 7.66 4.33 -22.55
C GLY A 182 8.30 5.25 -21.51
N ALA A 183 7.49 5.99 -20.72
CA ALA A 183 7.99 6.75 -19.58
C ALA A 183 8.44 5.84 -18.43
N LEU A 184 7.62 4.87 -18.04
CA LEU A 184 7.92 3.90 -16.99
C LEU A 184 9.14 3.02 -17.33
N ASP A 185 9.32 2.65 -18.59
CA ASP A 185 10.47 1.88 -19.07
C ASP A 185 11.80 2.63 -18.92
N ARG A 186 11.77 3.96 -18.97
CA ARG A 186 12.95 4.82 -18.78
C ARG A 186 13.32 5.05 -17.31
N LEU A 187 12.43 4.73 -16.38
CA LEU A 187 12.73 4.83 -14.96
C LEU A 187 13.67 3.70 -14.54
N ASP A 188 14.81 4.09 -13.98
CA ASP A 188 15.75 3.18 -13.33
C ASP A 188 15.25 2.88 -11.91
N GLU A 189 14.85 1.63 -11.69
CA GLU A 189 14.38 1.08 -10.41
C GLU A 189 15.34 1.33 -9.26
N MET A 190 16.64 1.19 -9.52
CA MET A 190 17.67 1.38 -8.51
C MET A 190 17.88 2.84 -8.19
N GLU A 191 17.74 3.71 -9.19
CA GLU A 191 17.83 5.15 -8.96
C GLU A 191 16.62 5.68 -8.19
N LEU A 192 15.41 5.19 -8.47
CA LEU A 192 14.22 5.49 -7.67
C LEU A 192 14.43 5.09 -6.21
N TYR A 193 14.90 3.86 -5.97
CA TYR A 193 15.22 3.40 -4.61
C TYR A 193 16.27 4.30 -3.92
N ARG A 194 17.39 4.59 -4.61
CA ARG A 194 18.44 5.48 -4.06
C ARG A 194 17.88 6.86 -3.72
N SER A 195 17.08 7.43 -4.61
CA SER A 195 16.45 8.74 -4.39
C SER A 195 15.52 8.72 -3.17
N ALA A 196 14.66 7.71 -3.04
CA ALA A 196 13.77 7.56 -1.89
C ALA A 196 14.55 7.41 -0.56
N VAL A 197 15.67 6.67 -0.57
CA VAL A 197 16.53 6.49 0.61
C VAL A 197 17.33 7.76 0.95
N GLN A 198 17.86 8.47 -0.06
CA GLN A 198 18.58 9.73 0.14
C GLN A 198 17.68 10.80 0.74
N ASN A 199 16.41 10.81 0.32
CA ASN A 199 15.38 11.72 0.83
C ASN A 199 14.61 11.18 2.04
N TYR A 200 15.14 10.17 2.75
CA TYR A 200 14.46 9.59 3.91
C TYR A 200 14.07 10.71 4.91
N PRO A 201 12.79 10.86 5.24
CA PRO A 201 12.27 12.03 5.95
C PRO A 201 12.40 11.87 7.47
N LEU A 202 13.64 11.74 7.96
CA LEU A 202 13.95 11.40 9.36
C LEU A 202 13.26 12.33 10.36
N GLU A 203 13.49 13.64 10.24
CA GLU A 203 12.99 14.63 11.20
C GLU A 203 11.45 14.71 11.18
N PHE A 204 10.85 14.57 10.00
CA PHE A 204 9.40 14.50 9.85
C PHE A 204 8.85 13.24 10.56
N ASN A 205 9.41 12.06 10.29
CA ASN A 205 8.97 10.82 10.92
C ASN A 205 9.09 10.88 12.46
N LEU A 206 10.19 11.44 12.98
CA LEU A 206 10.39 11.63 14.42
C LEU A 206 9.42 12.64 15.04
N HIS A 207 9.03 13.67 14.29
CA HIS A 207 8.02 14.65 14.70
C HIS A 207 6.64 14.01 14.79
N GLU A 208 6.20 13.34 13.73
CA GLU A 208 4.90 12.64 13.67
C GLU A 208 4.78 11.56 14.74
N GLY A 209 5.86 10.80 14.96
CA GLY A 209 5.94 9.81 16.02
C GLY A 209 5.79 10.42 17.41
N ARG A 210 6.36 11.60 17.66
CA ARG A 210 6.20 12.32 18.94
C ARG A 210 4.76 12.69 19.17
N ILE A 211 4.13 13.36 18.18
CA ILE A 211 2.72 13.75 18.23
C ILE A 211 1.85 12.53 18.53
N TYR A 212 2.09 11.44 17.81
CA TYR A 212 1.36 10.19 18.00
C TYR A 212 1.51 9.64 19.42
N THR A 213 2.74 9.45 19.90
CA THR A 213 2.98 8.84 21.22
C THR A 213 2.44 9.69 22.37
N ASP A 214 2.53 11.03 22.25
CA ASP A 214 1.97 11.96 23.23
C ASP A 214 0.43 11.91 23.22
N SER A 215 -0.16 11.79 22.02
CA SER A 215 -1.61 11.73 21.84
C SER A 215 -2.22 10.42 22.34
N LEU A 216 -1.49 9.30 22.34
CA LEU A 216 -2.01 8.00 22.80
C LEU A 216 -2.49 8.03 24.26
N LYS A 217 -1.77 8.75 25.13
CA LYS A 217 -2.17 8.89 26.54
C LYS A 217 -3.47 9.65 26.69
N VAL A 218 -3.64 10.75 25.94
CA VAL A 218 -4.87 11.55 25.93
C VAL A 218 -6.01 10.74 25.32
N MET A 219 -5.76 10.09 24.20
CA MET A 219 -6.70 9.21 23.51
C MET A 219 -7.26 8.14 24.46
N ARG A 220 -6.40 7.46 25.22
CA ARG A 220 -6.83 6.41 26.15
C ARG A 220 -7.80 6.90 27.22
N GLN A 221 -7.73 8.16 27.65
CA GLN A 221 -8.67 8.74 28.63
C GLN A 221 -10.09 8.90 28.08
N HIS A 222 -10.23 8.97 26.76
CA HIS A 222 -11.50 9.21 26.06
C HIS A 222 -12.08 7.95 25.42
N ILE A 223 -11.33 6.84 25.38
CA ILE A 223 -11.83 5.56 24.87
C ILE A 223 -12.70 4.87 25.95
N PRO A 224 -13.97 4.56 25.66
CA PRO A 224 -14.81 3.74 26.54
C PRO A 224 -14.18 2.36 26.79
N PRO A 225 -14.23 1.81 28.02
CA PRO A 225 -13.58 0.54 28.36
C PRO A 225 -13.86 -0.62 27.41
N GLU A 226 -15.10 -0.72 26.94
CA GLU A 226 -15.59 -1.73 26.00
C GLU A 226 -15.01 -1.59 24.59
N GLN A 227 -14.54 -0.39 24.20
CA GLN A 227 -13.99 -0.11 22.87
C GLN A 227 -12.45 -0.23 22.82
N ILE A 228 -11.77 -0.38 23.95
CA ILE A 228 -10.29 -0.40 24.01
C ILE A 228 -9.69 -1.44 23.06
N ARG A 229 -10.21 -2.68 23.09
CA ARG A 229 -9.67 -3.76 22.26
C ARG A 229 -9.86 -3.48 20.77
N MET A 230 -11.02 -2.93 20.40
CA MET A 230 -11.32 -2.53 19.03
C MET A 230 -10.33 -1.45 18.57
N GLN A 231 -10.08 -0.43 19.39
CA GLN A 231 -9.13 0.65 19.06
C GLN A 231 -7.69 0.16 18.95
N ILE A 232 -7.26 -0.79 19.79
CA ILE A 232 -5.95 -1.43 19.64
C ILE A 232 -5.86 -2.17 18.29
N ASN A 233 -6.90 -2.91 17.92
CA ASN A 233 -6.94 -3.62 16.65
C ASN A 233 -6.89 -2.66 15.45
N GLU A 234 -7.58 -1.51 15.51
CA GLU A 234 -7.49 -0.48 14.48
C GLU A 234 -6.08 0.10 14.36
N ILE A 235 -5.45 0.47 15.48
CA ILE A 235 -4.07 0.96 15.49
C ILE A 235 -3.13 -0.06 14.86
N HIS A 236 -3.31 -1.34 15.22
CA HIS A 236 -2.53 -2.43 14.66
C HIS A 236 -2.74 -2.58 13.15
N ALA A 237 -3.98 -2.43 12.65
CA ALA A 237 -4.26 -2.48 11.22
C ALA A 237 -3.52 -1.38 10.45
N PHE A 238 -3.49 -0.17 10.99
CA PHE A 238 -2.75 0.96 10.40
C PHE A 238 -1.23 0.74 10.42
N HIS A 239 -0.68 0.24 11.53
CA HIS A 239 0.74 -0.10 11.60
C HIS A 239 1.12 -1.26 10.65
N ARG A 240 0.21 -2.20 10.37
CA ARG A 240 0.46 -3.26 9.39
C ARG A 240 0.62 -2.74 7.97
N ILE A 241 -0.02 -1.62 7.60
CA ILE A 241 0.18 -0.97 6.30
C ILE A 241 1.63 -0.53 6.16
N LEU A 242 2.17 0.14 7.19
CA LEU A 242 3.59 0.51 7.23
C LEU A 242 4.48 -0.72 7.11
N LEU A 243 4.25 -1.75 7.93
CA LEU A 243 5.02 -2.98 7.91
C LEU A 243 5.03 -3.66 6.53
N ARG A 244 3.85 -3.83 5.92
CA ARG A 244 3.71 -4.46 4.60
C ARG A 244 4.41 -3.66 3.51
N SER A 245 4.36 -2.33 3.56
CA SER A 245 5.13 -1.52 2.59
C SER A 245 6.62 -1.86 2.63
N ARG A 246 7.20 -2.01 3.83
CA ARG A 246 8.61 -2.42 3.97
C ARG A 246 8.85 -3.87 3.52
N GLN A 247 7.89 -4.76 3.68
CA GLN A 247 7.99 -6.14 3.18
C GLN A 247 7.94 -6.20 1.65
N ASP A 248 7.02 -5.46 1.01
CA ASP A 248 6.92 -5.33 -0.45
C ASP A 248 8.25 -4.80 -1.03
N LEU A 249 8.83 -3.77 -0.41
CA LEU A 249 10.17 -3.28 -0.74
C LEU A 249 11.24 -4.38 -0.64
N SER A 250 11.23 -5.20 0.42
CA SER A 250 12.20 -6.28 0.56
C SER A 250 12.09 -7.31 -0.57
N VAL A 251 10.88 -7.60 -1.04
CA VAL A 251 10.63 -8.52 -2.16
C VAL A 251 11.16 -7.89 -3.46
N PHE A 252 10.86 -6.62 -3.70
CA PHE A 252 11.38 -5.87 -4.84
C PHE A 252 12.90 -5.82 -4.88
N LEU A 253 13.55 -5.50 -3.75
CA LEU A 253 15.01 -5.51 -3.63
C LEU A 253 15.59 -6.90 -3.89
N GLY A 254 14.93 -7.96 -3.43
CA GLY A 254 15.31 -9.34 -3.78
C GLY A 254 15.25 -9.61 -5.28
N GLY A 255 14.22 -9.09 -5.96
CA GLY A 255 14.06 -9.19 -7.42
C GLY A 255 15.13 -8.44 -8.21
N THR A 256 15.69 -7.37 -7.65
CA THR A 256 16.81 -6.59 -8.25
C THR A 256 18.20 -7.11 -7.87
N GLY A 257 18.27 -8.23 -7.11
CA GLY A 257 19.53 -8.87 -6.70
C GLY A 257 20.14 -8.30 -5.41
N ILE A 258 19.42 -7.48 -4.66
CA ILE A 258 19.86 -6.95 -3.36
C ILE A 258 19.42 -7.89 -2.25
N GLU A 259 20.41 -8.51 -1.58
CA GLU A 259 20.18 -9.30 -0.37
C GLU A 259 19.87 -8.39 0.84
N ALA A 260 18.64 -7.89 0.90
CA ALA A 260 18.13 -7.08 2.00
C ALA A 260 17.47 -7.92 3.10
N GLY A 261 17.17 -9.20 2.84
CA GLY A 261 16.27 -10.03 3.67
C GLY A 261 16.56 -9.99 5.16
N LYS A 262 17.82 -10.23 5.57
CA LYS A 262 18.19 -10.22 7.00
C LYS A 262 18.03 -8.84 7.66
N ASP A 263 18.38 -7.77 6.97
CA ASP A 263 18.27 -6.42 7.52
C ASP A 263 16.79 -5.98 7.58
N MET A 264 16.01 -6.33 6.56
CA MET A 264 14.57 -6.06 6.54
C MET A 264 13.82 -6.89 7.60
N ASP A 265 14.23 -8.14 7.86
CA ASP A 265 13.69 -8.95 8.96
C ASP A 265 13.92 -8.29 10.32
N VAL A 266 15.07 -7.62 10.53
CA VAL A 266 15.32 -6.84 11.76
C VAL A 266 14.33 -5.69 11.88
N LEU A 267 14.07 -4.95 10.81
CA LEU A 267 13.09 -3.86 10.80
C LEU A 267 11.67 -4.35 11.06
N VAL A 268 11.26 -5.43 10.40
CA VAL A 268 9.95 -6.07 10.59
C VAL A 268 9.74 -6.46 12.05
N ASN A 269 10.77 -7.05 12.67
CA ASN A 269 10.74 -7.43 14.07
C ASN A 269 10.65 -6.22 15.02
N LYS A 270 11.38 -5.13 14.74
CA LYS A 270 11.31 -3.91 15.57
C LYS A 270 9.94 -3.23 15.47
N TRP A 271 9.38 -3.11 14.26
CA TRP A 271 8.01 -2.60 14.07
C TRP A 271 6.98 -3.45 14.81
N THR A 272 7.12 -4.78 14.75
CA THR A 272 6.24 -5.72 15.47
C THR A 272 6.32 -5.51 16.99
N LYS A 273 7.54 -5.39 17.54
CA LYS A 273 7.75 -5.11 18.97
C LYS A 273 7.16 -3.76 19.38
N PHE A 274 7.38 -2.71 18.59
CA PHE A 274 6.79 -1.40 18.85
C PHE A 274 5.26 -1.47 18.88
N ASN A 275 4.65 -2.19 17.95
CA ASN A 275 3.20 -2.38 17.90
C ASN A 275 2.64 -3.11 19.14
N GLN A 276 3.39 -4.08 19.68
CA GLN A 276 3.05 -4.74 20.94
C GLN A 276 3.19 -3.80 22.15
N LEU A 277 4.24 -2.97 22.19
CA LEU A 277 4.43 -1.98 23.25
C LEU A 277 3.29 -0.96 23.29
N VAL A 278 2.83 -0.48 22.13
CA VAL A 278 1.66 0.41 22.03
C VAL A 278 0.42 -0.25 22.64
N ALA A 279 0.13 -1.51 22.28
CA ALA A 279 -1.00 -2.23 22.86
C ALA A 279 -0.88 -2.38 24.39
N LEU A 280 0.31 -2.73 24.88
CA LEU A 280 0.56 -2.85 26.32
C LEU A 280 0.38 -1.51 27.04
N ALA A 281 0.86 -0.41 26.47
CA ALA A 281 0.71 0.93 27.04
C ALA A 281 -0.77 1.32 27.16
N ILE A 282 -1.56 1.10 26.10
CA ILE A 282 -3.01 1.38 26.08
C ILE A 282 -3.77 0.51 27.11
N LEU A 283 -3.46 -0.79 27.19
CA LEU A 283 -4.12 -1.73 28.10
C LEU A 283 -3.78 -1.46 29.56
N ARG A 284 -2.49 -1.27 29.87
CA ARG A 284 -1.99 -1.05 31.25
C ARG A 284 -2.26 0.37 31.73
N ASN A 285 -2.32 1.33 30.81
CA ASN A 285 -2.61 2.73 31.06
C ASN A 285 -1.75 3.35 32.18
N SER A 286 -0.43 3.10 32.15
CA SER A 286 0.51 3.61 33.17
C SER A 286 1.49 4.62 32.57
N THR A 287 1.91 5.59 33.38
CA THR A 287 2.90 6.61 32.98
C THR A 287 4.20 5.99 32.48
N GLU A 288 4.64 4.90 33.11
CA GLU A 288 5.87 4.19 32.73
C GLU A 288 5.80 3.62 31.32
N GLU A 289 4.70 2.96 30.95
CA GLU A 289 4.59 2.35 29.62
C GLU A 289 4.47 3.40 28.52
N TYR A 290 3.71 4.48 28.75
CA TYR A 290 3.68 5.60 27.79
C TYR A 290 5.04 6.29 27.66
N GLY A 291 5.76 6.47 28.78
CA GLY A 291 7.09 7.09 28.78
C GLY A 291 8.14 6.31 27.97
N ARG A 292 7.91 5.01 27.73
CA ARG A 292 8.80 4.16 26.91
C ARG A 292 8.52 4.22 25.41
N LEU A 293 7.34 4.70 24.98
CA LEU A 293 6.93 4.60 23.58
C LEU A 293 7.81 5.44 22.65
N TYR A 294 8.00 6.73 22.96
CA TYR A 294 8.76 7.60 22.07
C TYR A 294 10.23 7.18 21.92
N PRO A 295 10.99 6.86 22.98
CA PRO A 295 12.36 6.37 22.83
C PRO A 295 12.46 5.11 21.95
N GLN A 296 11.48 4.21 22.06
CA GLN A 296 11.44 2.99 21.24
C GLN A 296 11.07 3.28 19.78
N PHE A 297 10.17 4.24 19.55
CA PHE A 297 9.85 4.72 18.20
C PHE A 297 11.07 5.41 17.55
N GLU A 298 11.75 6.29 18.28
CA GLU A 298 12.95 6.97 17.80
C GLU A 298 14.06 5.98 17.44
N GLU A 299 14.32 4.99 18.29
CA GLU A 299 15.28 3.92 18.00
C GLU A 299 14.91 3.14 16.74
N LEU A 300 13.62 2.83 16.56
CA LEU A 300 13.10 2.14 15.38
C LEU A 300 13.31 2.97 14.09
N ILE A 301 12.94 4.25 14.08
CA ILE A 301 13.05 5.11 12.89
C ILE A 301 14.51 5.36 12.51
N ARG A 302 15.38 5.61 13.49
CA ARG A 302 16.83 5.78 13.22
C ARG A 302 17.45 4.49 12.68
N GLU A 303 16.99 3.34 13.16
CA GLU A 303 17.45 2.05 12.67
C GLU A 303 16.96 1.76 11.23
N GLU A 304 15.71 2.13 10.91
CA GLU A 304 15.15 2.07 9.55
C GLU A 304 16.00 2.89 8.58
N GLU A 305 16.25 4.16 8.89
CA GLU A 305 17.11 5.02 8.08
C GLU A 305 18.51 4.42 7.89
N ARG A 306 19.13 3.95 8.98
CA ARG A 306 20.49 3.38 8.96
C ARG A 306 20.58 2.14 8.10
N ILE A 307 19.58 1.25 8.16
CA ILE A 307 19.53 0.03 7.35
C ILE A 307 19.33 0.40 5.88
N LEU A 308 18.33 1.23 5.58
CA LEU A 308 18.02 1.64 4.21
C LEU A 308 19.21 2.32 3.53
N LYS A 309 19.93 3.21 4.21
CA LYS A 309 21.11 3.91 3.65
C LYS A 309 22.29 3.00 3.33
N ARG A 310 22.40 1.81 3.95
CA ARG A 310 23.50 0.86 3.71
C ARG A 310 23.24 -0.14 2.60
N LEU A 311 21.97 -0.38 2.27
CA LEU A 311 21.59 -1.36 1.25
C LEU A 311 22.11 -0.98 -0.16
N PRO A 312 22.11 0.29 -0.59
CA PRO A 312 22.73 0.70 -1.86
C PRO A 312 24.22 0.35 -1.98
N ASP A 313 24.99 0.48 -0.90
CA ASP A 313 26.45 0.23 -0.92
C ASP A 313 26.77 -1.25 -1.17
N LYS A 314 25.89 -2.16 -0.72
CA LYS A 314 26.01 -3.60 -1.00
C LYS A 314 25.88 -3.91 -2.49
N PHE A 315 25.12 -3.11 -3.23
CA PHE A 315 24.93 -3.28 -4.67
C PHE A 315 26.13 -2.77 -5.49
N ALA A 316 26.72 -1.64 -5.08
CA ALA A 316 27.94 -1.13 -5.71
C ALA A 316 29.12 -2.10 -5.56
N ALA A 317 29.15 -2.87 -4.46
CA ALA A 317 30.16 -3.90 -4.22
C ALA A 317 29.87 -5.24 -4.95
N ALA A 318 28.59 -5.52 -5.25
CA ALA A 318 28.13 -6.76 -5.90
C ALA A 318 28.00 -6.66 -7.43
N SER A 319 27.96 -5.44 -7.98
CA SER A 319 27.96 -5.22 -9.43
C SER A 319 29.33 -5.64 -9.99
N PRO A 320 29.40 -6.56 -10.96
CA PRO A 320 30.67 -6.85 -11.62
C PRO A 320 31.15 -5.55 -12.25
N GLN A 321 32.37 -5.13 -11.90
CA GLN A 321 33.09 -4.13 -12.67
C GLN A 321 33.04 -4.59 -14.13
N SER A 322 32.32 -3.84 -14.97
CA SER A 322 32.43 -4.02 -16.40
C SER A 322 33.91 -3.84 -16.73
N ASN A 323 34.55 -4.92 -17.20
CA ASN A 323 35.93 -4.93 -17.67
C ASN A 323 36.06 -3.97 -18.86
N SER A 324 36.18 -2.68 -18.56
CA SER A 324 36.61 -1.63 -19.45
C SER A 324 38.06 -1.32 -19.08
N GLY A 325 38.97 -2.19 -19.50
CA GLY A 325 40.35 -2.04 -19.05
C GLY A 325 41.35 -3.09 -19.49
N LYS A 326 41.34 -3.52 -20.76
CA LYS A 326 42.57 -3.96 -21.45
C LYS A 326 42.52 -3.55 -22.93
N SER A 327 42.66 -2.24 -23.18
CA SER A 327 43.32 -1.77 -24.39
C SER A 327 44.84 -1.87 -24.15
N GLY A 328 45.36 -3.09 -24.24
CA GLY A 328 46.79 -3.33 -24.43
C GLY A 328 47.01 -3.50 -25.92
N GLY A 329 47.43 -2.42 -26.58
CA GLY A 329 47.92 -2.51 -27.94
C GLY A 329 49.20 -3.34 -27.96
N ASP A 330 49.33 -4.15 -29.00
CA ASP A 330 50.61 -4.30 -29.68
C ASP A 330 50.34 -4.43 -31.17
N ASN A 331 51.12 -3.65 -31.91
CA ASN A 331 51.21 -3.64 -33.35
C ASN A 331 51.60 -5.04 -33.86
N ASP A 332 51.04 -5.47 -34.98
CA ASP A 332 51.92 -5.82 -36.10
C ASP A 332 51.19 -5.76 -37.44
N VAL A 333 51.72 -4.86 -38.26
CA VAL A 333 51.51 -4.71 -39.69
C VAL A 333 52.24 -5.86 -40.37
N TYR A 334 51.58 -6.66 -41.22
CA TYR A 334 52.22 -7.11 -42.47
C TYR A 334 51.21 -7.50 -43.56
N HIS A 335 51.45 -6.85 -44.68
CA HIS A 335 50.95 -6.98 -46.05
C HIS A 335 50.73 -8.39 -46.66
N ARG A 336 49.79 -8.40 -47.62
CA ARG A 336 49.74 -9.19 -48.89
C ARG A 336 49.43 -10.70 -48.71
N SER A 337 48.57 -11.35 -49.50
CA SER A 337 47.97 -11.08 -50.82
C SER A 337 46.61 -11.77 -50.92
#